data_AF-N1ZWA6-F1
#
_entry.id   AF-N1ZWA6-F1
#
_cell.length_a   1.000
_cell.length_b   1.000
_cell.length_c   1.000
_cell.angle_alpha   90.00
_cell.angle_beta   90.00
_cell.angle_gamma   90.00
#
_symmetry.space_group_name_H-M   'P 1'
#
loop_
_entity.id
_entity.type
_entity.pdbx_description
1 polymer ?
#
loop_
_entity_poly.entity_id
_entity_poly.type
_entity_poly.pdbx_seq_one_letter_code
_entity_poly.pdbx_strand_id
1 'polypeptide(L)'
;MERKENDYRKICFYCASVYEEKDKEILTCPICGKTIHLSEYEKVMKNIRQAVFQGWTCRIEYEHEDNGRRYYTEQCGEILNFIALAIASGIIGNLSTDVVKKVFSKIASYLRQSKKNHDDDVLTSFLESSEKINKFAEYINAYYDEYDGADTKTKNAILEEVFVEHTSHIIDGLIKMEHQGINIDKVMEDSPHSREEMMKMVLDIQDKVKVEKIEKKDFAGFWDRVDDM
;
A
#
# COMPACT_ATOMS: atom_id res chain seq x y z
N MET A 1 -4.91 -5.74 -5.23
CA MET A 1 -5.52 -4.95 -4.15
C MET A 1 -6.58 -3.96 -4.65
N GLU A 2 -7.86 -4.26 -4.41
CA GLU A 2 -9.03 -3.37 -4.62
C GLU A 2 -9.29 -2.55 -3.34
N ARG A 3 -9.82 -1.32 -3.44
CA ARG A 3 -10.14 -0.49 -2.26
C ARG A 3 -11.20 -1.18 -1.37
N LYS A 4 -11.22 -0.88 -0.05
CA LYS A 4 -12.38 -1.20 0.80
C LYS A 4 -13.65 -0.68 0.12
N GLU A 5 -14.61 -1.57 -0.11
CA GLU A 5 -15.92 -1.22 -0.69
C GLU A 5 -16.50 -0.05 0.12
N ASN A 6 -16.71 1.09 -0.54
CA ASN A 6 -17.24 2.37 -0.03
C ASN A 6 -16.26 3.42 0.54
N ASP A 7 -14.94 3.26 0.42
CA ASP A 7 -14.00 4.37 0.69
C ASP A 7 -13.75 5.21 -0.58
N TYR A 8 -14.43 6.36 -0.66
CA TYR A 8 -14.31 7.32 -1.77
C TYR A 8 -13.34 8.47 -1.49
N ARG A 9 -12.56 8.38 -0.40
CA ARG A 9 -11.58 9.42 -0.06
C ARG A 9 -10.46 9.44 -1.08
N LYS A 10 -10.05 10.64 -1.46
CA LYS A 10 -8.95 10.94 -2.39
C LYS A 10 -8.06 12.00 -1.78
N ILE A 11 -6.77 11.94 -2.07
CA ILE A 11 -5.84 13.03 -1.75
C ILE A 11 -5.44 13.76 -3.03
N CYS A 12 -5.46 15.09 -3.03
CA CYS A 12 -4.93 15.85 -4.15
C CYS A 12 -3.40 15.80 -4.13
N PHE A 13 -2.76 15.27 -5.18
CA PHE A 13 -1.29 15.20 -5.29
C PHE A 13 -0.60 16.59 -5.32
N TYR A 14 -1.34 17.67 -5.51
CA TYR A 14 -0.78 19.03 -5.58
C TYR A 14 -0.89 19.80 -4.26
N CYS A 15 -2.03 19.72 -3.57
CA CYS A 15 -2.27 20.52 -2.36
C CYS A 15 -2.47 19.69 -1.08
N ALA A 16 -2.42 18.35 -1.18
CA ALA A 16 -2.64 17.40 -0.08
C ALA A 16 -4.01 17.48 0.61
N SER A 17 -4.97 18.21 0.05
CA SER A 17 -6.33 18.21 0.57
C SER A 17 -6.98 16.85 0.32
N VAL A 18 -7.59 16.29 1.36
CA VAL A 18 -8.38 15.05 1.28
C VAL A 18 -9.84 15.43 1.02
N TYR A 19 -10.47 14.75 0.07
CA TYR A 19 -11.84 15.00 -0.35
C TYR A 19 -12.53 13.70 -0.76
N GLU A 20 -13.85 13.68 -0.74
CA GLU A 20 -14.64 12.54 -1.21
C GLU A 20 -15.05 12.76 -2.67
N GLU A 21 -14.74 11.80 -3.54
CA GLU A 21 -15.16 11.85 -4.93
C GLU A 21 -15.31 10.41 -5.45
N LYS A 22 -16.44 10.15 -6.11
CA LYS A 22 -16.64 8.85 -6.77
C LYS A 22 -15.69 8.72 -7.95
N ASP A 23 -15.44 7.49 -8.38
CA ASP A 23 -14.52 7.22 -9.48
C ASP A 23 -15.04 7.79 -10.81
N LYS A 24 -14.69 9.04 -11.07
CA LYS A 24 -14.84 9.75 -12.35
C LYS A 24 -13.55 9.60 -13.14
N GLU A 25 -13.64 9.62 -14.47
CA GLU A 25 -12.47 9.55 -15.35
C GLU A 25 -11.42 10.64 -15.06
N ILE A 26 -11.89 11.82 -14.67
CA ILE A 26 -11.05 12.95 -14.26
C ILE A 26 -11.44 13.32 -12.83
N LEU A 27 -10.44 13.30 -11.94
CA LEU A 27 -10.57 13.78 -10.57
C LEU A 27 -10.19 15.25 -10.52
N THR A 28 -11.05 16.08 -9.93
CA THR A 28 -10.80 17.51 -9.75
C THR A 28 -10.77 17.83 -8.26
N CYS A 29 -9.66 18.39 -7.79
CA CYS A 29 -9.57 18.83 -6.41
C CYS A 29 -10.50 20.03 -6.17
N PRO A 30 -11.44 19.96 -5.22
CA PRO A 30 -12.35 21.07 -4.92
C PRO A 30 -11.65 22.27 -4.26
N ILE A 31 -10.39 22.09 -3.81
CA ILE A 31 -9.63 23.08 -3.08
C ILE A 31 -8.72 23.89 -4.01
N CYS A 32 -7.78 23.24 -4.70
CA CYS A 32 -6.82 23.93 -5.56
C CYS A 32 -7.19 23.91 -7.06
N GLY A 33 -8.30 23.27 -7.43
CA GLY A 33 -8.80 23.17 -8.81
C GLY A 33 -7.96 22.31 -9.75
N LYS A 34 -6.88 21.69 -9.28
CA LYS A 34 -6.04 20.80 -10.10
C LYS A 34 -6.78 19.52 -10.46
N THR A 35 -6.50 19.02 -11.65
CA THR A 35 -7.09 17.81 -12.20
C THR A 35 -6.03 16.72 -12.39
N ILE A 36 -6.47 15.46 -12.35
CA ILE A 36 -5.67 14.28 -12.69
C ILE A 36 -6.59 13.20 -13.29
N HIS A 37 -6.11 12.46 -14.27
CA HIS A 37 -6.85 11.29 -14.77
C HIS A 37 -6.87 10.20 -13.70
N LEU A 38 -8.02 9.53 -13.55
CA LEU A 38 -8.16 8.45 -12.55
C LEU A 38 -7.16 7.32 -12.78
N SER A 39 -6.85 7.00 -14.05
CA SER A 39 -5.85 5.99 -14.40
C SER A 39 -4.45 6.35 -13.88
N GLU A 40 -4.06 7.62 -13.99
CA GLU A 40 -2.78 8.13 -13.47
C GLU A 40 -2.77 8.13 -11.94
N TYR A 41 -3.87 8.56 -11.32
CA TYR A 41 -4.04 8.53 -9.87
C TYR A 41 -3.91 7.10 -9.32
N GLU A 42 -4.61 6.14 -9.93
CA GLU A 42 -4.58 4.75 -9.50
C GLU A 42 -3.25 4.06 -9.78
N LYS A 43 -2.53 4.47 -10.83
CA LYS A 43 -1.16 3.98 -11.07
C LYS A 43 -0.24 4.29 -9.89
N VAL A 44 -0.28 5.52 -9.40
CA VAL A 44 0.51 5.95 -8.22
C VAL A 44 -0.01 5.25 -6.97
N MET A 45 -1.31 5.33 -6.71
CA MET A 45 -1.89 4.78 -5.48
C MET A 45 -1.75 3.27 -5.39
N LYS A 46 -1.79 2.51 -6.48
CA LYS A 46 -1.56 1.06 -6.48
C LYS A 46 -0.15 0.71 -5.98
N ASN A 47 0.87 1.44 -6.42
CA ASN A 47 2.24 1.26 -5.94
C ASN A 47 2.34 1.57 -4.44
N ILE A 48 1.77 2.70 -3.99
CA ILE A 48 1.79 3.08 -2.58
C ILE A 48 1.05 2.06 -1.71
N ARG A 49 -0.11 1.61 -2.16
CA ARG A 49 -0.91 0.58 -1.52
C ARG A 49 -0.11 -0.72 -1.32
N GLN A 50 0.67 -1.14 -2.33
CA GLN A 50 1.58 -2.27 -2.19
C GLN A 50 2.71 -2.01 -1.17
N ALA A 51 3.29 -0.81 -1.17
CA ALA A 51 4.29 -0.43 -0.18
C ALA A 51 3.74 -0.48 1.26
N VAL A 52 2.50 -0.04 1.48
CA VAL A 52 1.83 -0.14 2.79
C VAL A 52 1.57 -1.59 3.16
N PHE A 53 1.01 -2.39 2.25
CA PHE A 53 0.72 -3.79 2.54
C PHE A 53 1.98 -4.58 2.86
N GLN A 54 2.97 -4.57 1.96
CA GLN A 54 4.17 -5.39 2.07
C GLN A 54 5.18 -4.80 3.06
N GLY A 55 5.35 -3.48 3.03
CA GLY A 55 6.32 -2.77 3.86
C GLY A 55 5.87 -2.55 5.31
N TRP A 56 4.57 -2.39 5.56
CA TRP A 56 4.06 -2.15 6.91
C TRP A 56 3.22 -3.29 7.45
N THR A 57 2.13 -3.66 6.78
CA THR A 57 1.15 -4.62 7.31
C THR A 57 1.80 -5.99 7.53
N CYS A 58 2.44 -6.55 6.50
CA CYS A 58 3.12 -7.84 6.60
C CYS A 58 4.29 -7.79 7.59
N ARG A 59 5.07 -6.69 7.60
CA ARG A 59 6.21 -6.53 8.51
C ARG A 59 5.79 -6.53 9.98
N ILE A 60 4.74 -5.79 10.34
CA ILE A 60 4.24 -5.79 11.72
C ILE A 60 3.81 -7.20 12.12
N GLU A 61 3.07 -7.90 11.27
CA GLU A 61 2.59 -9.24 11.63
C GLU A 61 3.76 -10.21 11.82
N TYR A 62 4.63 -10.34 10.81
CA TYR A 62 5.67 -11.36 10.82
C TYR A 62 6.84 -11.07 11.77
N GLU A 63 7.13 -9.81 12.08
CA GLU A 63 8.16 -9.48 13.07
C GLU A 63 7.68 -9.62 14.51
N HIS A 64 6.36 -9.62 14.76
CA HIS A 64 5.79 -9.76 16.11
C HIS A 64 5.17 -11.15 16.34
N GLU A 65 5.22 -12.07 15.37
CA GLU A 65 4.75 -13.44 15.51
C GLU A 65 5.79 -14.41 16.09
N ASP A 66 5.43 -14.99 17.25
CA ASP A 66 6.08 -16.19 17.80
C ASP A 66 5.37 -17.50 17.37
N ASN A 67 4.12 -17.48 16.87
CA ASN A 67 3.40 -18.70 16.42
C ASN A 67 2.14 -18.43 15.56
N GLY A 68 2.24 -18.52 14.23
CA GLY A 68 1.37 -19.42 13.47
C GLY A 68 0.21 -18.87 12.62
N ARG A 69 0.15 -17.59 12.23
CA ARG A 69 -0.73 -17.16 11.13
C ARG A 69 0.08 -16.86 9.88
N ARG A 70 -0.13 -17.67 8.85
CA ARG A 70 0.64 -17.56 7.60
C ARG A 70 0.12 -16.53 6.60
N TYR A 71 -1.15 -16.13 6.68
CA TYR A 71 -1.75 -15.24 5.68
C TYR A 71 -2.69 -14.20 6.31
N TYR A 72 -2.42 -12.91 6.10
CA TYR A 72 -3.19 -11.79 6.67
C TYR A 72 -3.74 -10.89 5.57
N THR A 73 -5.06 -10.68 5.60
CA THR A 73 -5.84 -10.07 4.50
C THR A 73 -6.47 -8.72 4.82
N GLU A 74 -6.20 -8.08 5.97
CA GLU A 74 -6.86 -6.79 6.24
C GLU A 74 -6.14 -5.62 5.57
N GLN A 75 -6.88 -4.96 4.68
CA GLN A 75 -6.40 -3.77 3.98
C GLN A 75 -6.33 -2.56 4.92
N CYS A 76 -5.22 -1.83 4.83
CA CYS A 76 -5.09 -0.53 5.47
C CYS A 76 -6.02 0.51 4.84
N GLY A 77 -6.64 1.34 5.67
CA GLY A 77 -7.51 2.43 5.21
C GLY A 77 -6.76 3.45 4.34
N GLU A 78 -7.47 4.12 3.42
CA GLU A 78 -6.86 5.02 2.43
C GLU A 78 -6.02 6.16 3.03
N ILE A 79 -6.35 6.59 4.25
CA ILE A 79 -5.56 7.60 4.97
C ILE A 79 -4.12 7.15 5.22
N LEU A 80 -3.91 5.88 5.60
CA LEU A 80 -2.56 5.35 5.80
C LEU A 80 -1.80 5.27 4.48
N ASN A 81 -2.49 4.97 3.38
CA ASN A 81 -1.92 5.04 2.03
C ASN A 81 -1.51 6.49 1.68
N PHE A 82 -2.28 7.52 2.09
CA PHE A 82 -1.90 8.92 1.86
C PHE A 82 -0.65 9.33 2.66
N ILE A 83 -0.50 8.82 3.87
CA ILE A 83 0.71 9.03 4.68
C ILE A 83 1.92 8.39 3.99
N ALA A 84 1.78 7.15 3.51
CA ALA A 84 2.83 6.47 2.78
C ALA A 84 3.20 7.17 1.47
N LEU A 85 2.22 7.75 0.75
CA LEU A 85 2.46 8.58 -0.43
C LEU A 85 3.36 9.78 -0.10
N ALA A 86 3.07 10.48 1.00
CA ALA A 86 3.86 11.63 1.43
C ALA A 86 5.30 11.20 1.82
N ILE A 87 5.46 10.09 2.52
CA ILE A 87 6.77 9.52 2.86
C ILE A 87 7.55 9.13 1.60
N ALA A 88 6.93 8.37 0.69
CA ALA A 88 7.53 7.97 -0.58
C ALA A 88 7.93 9.17 -1.44
N SER A 89 7.15 10.25 -1.41
CA SER A 89 7.50 11.49 -2.12
C SER A 89 8.76 12.17 -1.54
N GLY A 90 9.03 12.00 -0.25
CA GLY A 90 10.29 12.43 0.37
C GLY A 90 11.47 11.53 0.00
N ILE A 91 11.29 10.22 0.09
CA ILE A 91 12.34 9.20 -0.16
C ILE A 91 12.72 9.16 -1.64
N ILE A 92 11.74 8.97 -2.52
CA ILE A 92 11.93 8.75 -3.97
C ILE A 92 11.89 10.06 -4.74
N GLY A 93 10.93 10.93 -4.40
CA GLY A 93 10.77 12.24 -5.02
C GLY A 93 11.84 13.26 -4.60
N ASN A 94 12.57 12.99 -3.50
CA ASN A 94 13.52 13.90 -2.87
C ASN A 94 12.89 15.25 -2.49
N LEU A 95 11.60 15.22 -2.09
CA LEU A 95 10.89 16.38 -1.56
C LEU A 95 11.34 16.66 -0.12
N SER A 96 11.34 17.93 0.27
CA SER A 96 11.87 18.30 1.59
C SER A 96 10.98 17.78 2.72
N THR A 97 11.61 17.45 3.85
CA THR A 97 10.91 17.00 5.05
C THR A 97 9.86 18.01 5.53
N ASP A 98 10.08 19.31 5.32
CA ASP A 98 9.13 20.35 5.68
C ASP A 98 7.85 20.29 4.83
N VAL A 99 7.97 19.99 3.53
CA VAL A 99 6.80 19.75 2.68
C VAL A 99 6.02 18.53 3.15
N VAL A 100 6.71 17.41 3.43
CA VAL A 100 6.07 16.18 3.94
C VAL A 100 5.34 16.43 5.27
N LYS A 101 5.94 17.19 6.20
CA LYS A 101 5.29 17.58 7.46
C LYS A 101 4.03 18.42 7.23
N LYS A 102 4.01 19.32 6.24
CA LYS A 102 2.79 20.08 5.88
C LYS A 102 1.70 19.14 5.37
N VAL A 103 2.04 18.15 4.55
CA VAL A 103 1.09 17.13 4.08
C VAL A 103 0.48 16.36 5.25
N PHE A 104 1.30 15.89 6.20
CA PHE A 104 0.80 15.22 7.41
C PHE A 104 -0.15 16.12 8.21
N SER A 105 0.18 17.40 8.36
CA SER A 105 -0.66 18.37 9.08
C SER A 105 -2.03 18.54 8.43
N LYS A 106 -2.10 18.51 7.09
CA LYS A 106 -3.37 18.57 6.35
C LYS A 106 -4.19 17.31 6.50
N ILE A 107 -3.57 16.14 6.41
CA ILE A 107 -4.26 14.85 6.61
C ILE A 107 -4.83 14.79 8.04
N ALA A 108 -4.03 15.14 9.05
CA ALA A 108 -4.48 15.20 10.44
C ALA A 108 -5.62 16.21 10.65
N SER A 109 -5.57 17.37 9.99
CA SER A 109 -6.63 18.37 10.07
C SER A 109 -7.93 17.87 9.45
N TYR A 110 -7.86 17.16 8.33
CA TYR A 110 -9.03 16.51 7.72
C TYR A 110 -9.68 15.50 8.67
N LEU A 111 -8.89 14.61 9.29
CA LEU A 111 -9.40 13.60 10.24
C LEU A 111 -10.06 14.22 11.47
N ARG A 112 -9.54 15.34 11.97
CA ARG A 112 -10.16 16.05 13.11
C ARG A 112 -11.49 16.70 12.75
N GLN A 113 -11.71 17.02 11.47
CA GLN A 113 -12.90 17.70 10.96
C GLN A 113 -13.95 16.73 10.39
N SER A 114 -13.56 15.52 9.98
CA SER A 114 -14.48 14.48 9.51
C SER A 114 -15.41 14.00 10.64
N LYS A 115 -16.61 13.51 10.30
CA LYS A 115 -17.55 12.97 11.30
C LYS A 115 -16.92 11.74 11.95
N LYS A 116 -16.41 11.91 13.17
CA LYS A 116 -15.80 10.90 14.06
C LYS A 116 -16.41 9.51 13.88
N ASN A 117 -15.72 8.66 13.12
CA ASN A 117 -15.80 7.22 13.26
C ASN A 117 -14.58 6.77 14.08
N HIS A 118 -14.68 5.61 14.73
CA HIS A 118 -13.63 5.09 15.60
C HIS A 118 -12.29 4.92 14.87
N ASP A 119 -12.31 4.60 13.58
CA ASP A 119 -11.12 4.41 12.75
C ASP A 119 -10.32 5.71 12.54
N ASP A 120 -11.00 6.83 12.33
CA ASP A 120 -10.36 8.14 12.18
C ASP A 120 -9.70 8.61 13.50
N ASP A 121 -10.25 8.24 14.68
CA ASP A 121 -9.64 8.53 15.99
C ASP A 121 -8.33 7.72 16.21
N VAL A 122 -8.32 6.45 15.80
CA VAL A 122 -7.11 5.59 15.83
C VAL A 122 -6.03 6.16 14.91
N LEU A 123 -6.40 6.56 13.69
CA LEU A 123 -5.48 7.17 12.73
C LEU A 123 -4.95 8.53 13.19
N THR A 124 -5.79 9.34 13.87
CA THR A 124 -5.35 10.59 14.47
C THR A 124 -4.29 10.34 15.54
N SER A 125 -4.53 9.37 16.43
CA SER A 125 -3.59 8.98 17.48
C SER A 125 -2.28 8.41 16.91
N PHE A 126 -2.37 7.72 15.77
CA PHE A 126 -1.20 7.24 15.03
C PHE A 126 -0.36 8.40 14.50
N LEU A 127 -0.98 9.38 13.83
CA LEU A 127 -0.32 10.57 13.28
C LEU A 127 0.33 11.47 14.35
N GLU A 128 -0.22 11.48 15.56
CA GLU A 128 0.32 12.27 16.68
C GLU A 128 1.52 11.58 17.38
N SER A 129 1.76 10.30 17.09
CA SER A 129 2.89 9.55 17.65
C SER A 129 4.09 9.59 16.70
N SER A 130 5.10 10.41 17.06
CA SER A 130 6.36 10.50 16.31
C SER A 130 7.07 9.14 16.19
N GLU A 131 7.03 8.33 17.25
CA GLU A 131 7.59 6.97 17.26
C GLU A 131 6.92 6.08 16.21
N LYS A 132 5.58 6.03 16.18
CA LYS A 132 4.84 5.22 15.20
C LYS A 132 5.08 5.70 13.77
N ILE A 133 5.13 7.01 13.54
CA ILE A 133 5.39 7.59 12.23
C ILE A 133 6.81 7.31 11.75
N ASN A 134 7.81 7.40 12.64
CA ASN A 134 9.19 7.06 12.30
C ASN A 134 9.31 5.57 11.94
N LYS A 135 8.73 4.67 12.75
CA LYS A 135 8.73 3.23 12.46
C LYS A 135 8.02 2.94 11.13
N PHE A 136 6.89 3.61 10.86
CA PHE A 136 6.19 3.50 9.59
C PHE A 136 7.05 3.97 8.42
N ALA A 137 7.72 5.11 8.54
CA ALA A 137 8.60 5.63 7.50
C ALA A 137 9.81 4.72 7.24
N GLU A 138 10.42 4.15 8.29
CA GLU A 138 11.50 3.16 8.18
C GLU A 138 11.04 1.92 7.40
N TYR A 139 9.81 1.48 7.64
CA TYR A 139 9.25 0.28 7.03
C TYR A 139 8.88 0.50 5.56
N ILE A 140 8.31 1.66 5.24
CA ILE A 140 8.08 2.08 3.86
C ILE A 140 9.42 2.28 3.13
N ASN A 141 10.44 2.86 3.77
CA ASN A 141 11.76 2.99 3.16
C ASN A 141 12.38 1.62 2.87
N ALA A 142 12.35 0.72 3.86
CA ALA A 142 12.86 -0.63 3.71
C ALA A 142 12.19 -1.38 2.57
N TYR A 143 10.89 -1.19 2.32
CA TYR A 143 10.22 -1.77 1.15
C TYR A 143 10.87 -1.36 -0.17
N TYR A 144 11.21 -0.08 -0.34
CA TYR A 144 11.89 0.40 -1.55
C TYR A 144 13.36 -0.02 -1.63
N ASP A 145 13.98 -0.32 -0.49
CA ASP A 145 15.33 -0.88 -0.36
C ASP A 145 15.34 -2.42 -0.18
N GLU A 146 14.41 -3.13 -0.83
CA GLU A 146 14.36 -4.61 -0.85
C GLU A 146 14.30 -5.27 0.55
N TYR A 147 13.46 -4.68 1.39
CA TYR A 147 13.25 -5.04 2.79
C TYR A 147 14.51 -4.96 3.65
N ASP A 148 15.35 -3.94 3.44
CA ASP A 148 16.52 -3.75 4.29
C ASP A 148 16.17 -3.74 5.79
N GLY A 149 17.05 -4.31 6.60
CA GLY A 149 16.86 -4.50 8.03
C GLY A 149 15.92 -5.64 8.47
N ALA A 150 15.13 -6.26 7.58
CA ALA A 150 14.33 -7.44 7.92
C ALA A 150 15.16 -8.73 7.87
N ASP A 151 14.92 -9.67 8.79
CA ASP A 151 15.56 -10.98 8.76
C ASP A 151 15.01 -11.87 7.64
N THR A 152 15.77 -12.91 7.25
CA THR A 152 15.41 -13.80 6.14
C THR A 152 14.06 -14.50 6.31
N LYS A 153 13.67 -14.87 7.54
CA LYS A 153 12.37 -15.53 7.79
C LYS A 153 11.24 -14.55 7.49
N THR A 154 11.35 -13.31 7.97
CA THR A 154 10.39 -12.24 7.72
C THR A 154 10.29 -11.91 6.23
N LYS A 155 11.43 -11.75 5.53
CA LYS A 155 11.43 -11.54 4.07
C LYS A 155 10.71 -12.65 3.32
N ASN A 156 11.00 -13.91 3.66
CA ASN A 156 10.37 -15.06 3.01
C ASN A 156 8.86 -15.10 3.26
N ALA A 157 8.41 -14.79 4.47
CA ALA A 157 6.98 -14.73 4.80
C ALA A 157 6.25 -13.65 3.99
N ILE A 158 6.84 -12.45 3.87
CA ILE A 158 6.28 -11.37 3.03
C ILE A 158 6.20 -11.80 1.56
N LEU A 159 7.25 -12.42 1.03
CA LEU A 159 7.27 -12.90 -0.36
C LEU A 159 6.22 -13.99 -0.61
N GLU A 160 5.99 -14.87 0.36
CA GLU A 160 4.93 -15.88 0.30
C GLU A 160 3.53 -15.26 0.30
N GLU A 161 3.31 -14.20 1.10
CA GLU A 161 2.04 -13.46 1.07
C GLU A 161 1.79 -12.82 -0.31
N VAL A 162 2.82 -12.18 -0.86
CA VAL A 162 2.76 -11.57 -2.20
C VAL A 162 2.50 -12.62 -3.27
N PHE A 163 3.10 -13.79 -3.15
CA PHE A 163 2.82 -14.91 -4.05
C PHE A 163 1.36 -15.31 -4.00
N VAL A 164 0.85 -15.62 -2.80
CA VAL A 164 -0.54 -16.05 -2.61
C VAL A 164 -1.50 -14.99 -3.12
N GLU A 165 -1.25 -13.69 -2.89
CA GLU A 165 -2.08 -12.62 -3.46
C GLU A 165 -2.11 -12.67 -5.00
N HIS A 166 -0.94 -12.83 -5.64
CA HIS A 166 -0.84 -12.82 -7.09
C HIS A 166 -1.35 -14.10 -7.75
N THR A 167 -1.29 -15.24 -7.07
CA THR A 167 -1.73 -16.52 -7.65
C THR A 167 -3.10 -16.97 -7.20
N SER A 168 -3.65 -16.41 -6.12
CA SER A 168 -4.94 -16.83 -5.56
C SER A 168 -6.07 -16.74 -6.60
N HIS A 169 -6.13 -15.69 -7.41
CA HIS A 169 -7.17 -15.58 -8.46
C HIS A 169 -6.99 -16.59 -9.60
N ILE A 170 -5.74 -16.98 -9.90
CA ILE A 170 -5.42 -18.02 -10.89
C ILE A 170 -5.84 -19.38 -10.33
N ILE A 171 -5.49 -19.65 -9.07
CA ILE A 171 -5.85 -20.86 -8.34
C ILE A 171 -7.37 -20.96 -8.20
N ASP A 172 -8.07 -19.89 -7.81
CA ASP A 172 -9.53 -19.84 -7.74
C ASP A 172 -10.19 -20.04 -9.11
N GLY A 173 -9.59 -19.49 -10.17
CA GLY A 173 -10.02 -19.74 -11.55
C GLY A 173 -9.92 -21.22 -11.90
N LEU A 174 -8.80 -21.86 -11.57
CA LEU A 174 -8.57 -23.29 -11.78
C LEU A 174 -9.50 -24.16 -10.91
N ILE A 175 -9.71 -23.81 -9.64
CA ILE A 175 -10.63 -24.47 -8.70
C ILE A 175 -12.08 -24.40 -9.20
N LYS A 176 -12.50 -23.26 -9.74
CA LYS A 176 -13.84 -23.08 -10.31
C LYS A 176 -14.01 -23.83 -11.63
N MET A 177 -12.93 -24.09 -12.35
CA MET A 177 -12.94 -24.88 -13.60
C MET A 177 -13.02 -26.39 -13.33
N GLU A 178 -12.61 -26.89 -12.16
CA GLU A 178 -12.71 -28.30 -11.77
C GLU A 178 -13.38 -28.50 -10.40
N HIS A 179 -14.70 -28.65 -10.39
CA HIS A 179 -15.41 -29.09 -9.19
C HIS A 179 -15.21 -30.59 -8.93
N GLN A 180 -14.30 -30.95 -8.01
CA GLN A 180 -14.49 -32.04 -7.04
C GLN A 180 -13.50 -31.86 -5.88
N GLY A 181 -14.03 -31.48 -4.69
CA GLY A 181 -13.37 -31.46 -3.38
C GLY A 181 -11.85 -31.48 -3.34
N ILE A 182 -11.23 -30.31 -3.51
CA ILE A 182 -9.77 -30.18 -3.50
C ILE A 182 -9.26 -30.22 -2.05
N ASN A 183 -8.42 -31.20 -1.76
CA ASN A 183 -7.65 -31.28 -0.52
C ASN A 183 -6.36 -30.46 -0.72
N ILE A 184 -6.31 -29.27 -0.12
CA ILE A 184 -5.20 -28.31 -0.27
C ILE A 184 -3.87 -28.92 0.19
N ASP A 185 -3.86 -29.73 1.24
CA ASP A 185 -2.63 -30.39 1.72
C ASP A 185 -2.08 -31.36 0.68
N LYS A 186 -2.98 -32.04 -0.03
CA LYS A 186 -2.62 -32.96 -1.10
C LYS A 186 -2.14 -32.24 -2.37
N VAL A 187 -2.69 -31.06 -2.68
CA VAL A 187 -2.21 -30.23 -3.79
C VAL A 187 -0.79 -29.72 -3.55
N MET A 188 -0.42 -29.42 -2.30
CA MET A 188 0.96 -29.05 -2.00
C MET A 188 1.93 -30.24 -2.02
N GLU A 189 1.48 -31.45 -1.63
CA GLU A 189 2.27 -32.68 -1.77
C GLU A 189 2.42 -33.14 -3.23
N ASP A 190 1.35 -33.04 -4.02
CA ASP A 190 1.29 -33.44 -5.43
C ASP A 190 1.77 -32.33 -6.38
N SER A 191 2.13 -31.14 -5.85
CA SER A 191 2.72 -30.07 -6.65
C SER A 191 4.01 -30.58 -7.29
N PRO A 192 4.13 -30.58 -8.63
CA PRO A 192 5.35 -30.97 -9.31
C PRO A 192 6.48 -29.96 -9.11
N HIS A 193 6.20 -28.86 -8.42
CA HIS A 193 7.11 -27.77 -8.14
C HIS A 193 7.44 -27.72 -6.66
N SER A 194 8.74 -27.68 -6.34
CA SER A 194 9.21 -27.38 -5.01
C SER A 194 8.84 -25.96 -4.60
N ARG A 195 8.88 -25.66 -3.29
CA ARG A 195 8.70 -24.28 -2.78
C ARG A 195 9.66 -23.30 -3.44
N GLU A 196 10.88 -23.73 -3.77
CA GLU A 196 11.88 -22.92 -4.47
C GLU A 196 11.54 -22.68 -5.94
N GLU A 197 10.90 -23.65 -6.62
CA GLU A 197 10.40 -23.49 -7.99
C GLU A 197 9.18 -22.58 -8.05
N MET A 198 8.29 -22.68 -7.05
CA MET A 198 7.23 -21.72 -6.83
C MET A 198 7.81 -20.32 -6.60
N MET A 199 8.80 -20.17 -5.71
CA MET A 199 9.55 -18.93 -5.46
C MET A 199 10.12 -18.32 -6.74
N LYS A 200 10.74 -19.15 -7.59
CA LYS A 200 11.26 -18.75 -8.91
C LYS A 200 10.15 -18.27 -9.83
N MET A 201 9.02 -18.97 -9.86
CA MET A 201 7.86 -18.54 -10.62
C MET A 201 7.26 -17.24 -10.11
N VAL A 202 7.31 -16.97 -8.80
CA VAL A 202 6.89 -15.67 -8.22
C VAL A 202 7.79 -14.56 -8.69
N LEU A 203 9.11 -14.76 -8.62
CA LEU A 203 10.08 -13.77 -9.08
C LEU A 203 9.93 -13.55 -10.59
N ASP A 204 9.75 -14.62 -11.37
CA ASP A 204 9.45 -14.54 -12.80
C ASP A 204 8.12 -13.82 -13.08
N ILE A 205 7.08 -14.04 -12.27
CA ILE A 205 5.80 -13.35 -12.36
C ILE A 205 5.95 -11.90 -11.92
N GLN A 206 6.74 -11.56 -10.91
CA GLN A 206 7.03 -10.17 -10.52
C GLN A 206 7.86 -9.44 -11.61
N ASP A 207 8.75 -10.15 -12.29
CA ASP A 207 9.55 -9.60 -13.39
C ASP A 207 8.73 -9.45 -14.69
N LYS A 208 7.75 -10.35 -14.91
CA LYS A 208 6.80 -10.33 -16.05
C LYS A 208 5.61 -9.40 -15.81
N VAL A 209 5.09 -9.36 -14.58
CA VAL A 209 4.15 -8.38 -14.04
C VAL A 209 5.01 -7.24 -13.53
N LYS A 210 5.64 -6.51 -14.45
CA LYS A 210 6.25 -5.22 -14.14
C LYS A 210 5.16 -4.32 -13.56
N VAL A 211 4.98 -4.36 -12.25
CA VAL A 211 4.46 -3.21 -11.54
C VAL A 211 5.54 -2.17 -11.77
N GLU A 212 5.25 -1.21 -12.66
CA GLU A 212 6.18 -0.11 -12.90
C GLU A 212 6.48 0.52 -11.54
N LYS A 213 7.70 0.29 -11.05
CA LYS A 213 8.20 0.89 -9.82
C LYS A 213 8.02 2.40 -9.95
N ILE A 214 7.48 3.02 -8.91
CA ILE A 214 7.34 4.46 -8.89
C ILE A 214 8.75 5.09 -8.94
N GLU A 215 8.94 6.03 -9.85
CA GLU A 215 10.20 6.73 -10.06
C GLU A 215 10.08 8.18 -9.60
N LYS A 216 11.21 8.86 -9.43
CA LYS A 216 11.25 10.29 -9.08
C LYS A 216 10.35 11.16 -9.98
N LYS A 217 10.24 10.82 -11.27
CA LYS A 217 9.43 11.55 -12.25
C LYS A 217 7.92 11.47 -11.96
N ASP A 218 7.45 10.42 -11.31
CA ASP A 218 6.04 10.23 -10.98
C ASP A 218 5.59 11.18 -9.85
N PHE A 219 6.54 11.76 -9.13
CA PHE A 219 6.32 12.81 -8.12
C PHE A 219 6.46 14.23 -8.69
N ALA A 220 6.60 14.39 -10.01
CA ALA A 220 6.72 15.72 -10.61
C ALA A 220 5.46 16.57 -10.33
N GLY A 221 5.67 17.77 -9.78
CA GLY A 221 4.61 18.70 -9.42
C GLY A 221 3.83 18.35 -8.15
N PHE A 222 4.26 17.31 -7.42
CA PHE A 222 3.66 16.98 -6.14
C PHE A 222 3.90 18.09 -5.14
N TRP A 223 2.85 18.43 -4.39
CA TRP A 223 2.90 19.40 -3.29
C TRP A 223 3.28 20.83 -3.69
N ASP A 224 3.34 21.15 -4.98
CA ASP A 224 3.58 22.52 -5.50
C ASP A 224 2.55 23.56 -5.02
N ARG A 225 1.41 23.08 -4.52
CA ARG A 225 0.29 23.86 -3.99
C ARG A 225 -0.06 23.47 -2.56
N VAL A 226 0.90 22.91 -1.81
CA VAL A 226 0.65 22.49 -0.42
C VAL A 226 0.24 23.65 0.49
N ASP A 227 0.59 24.89 0.11
CA ASP A 227 0.21 26.10 0.85
C ASP A 227 -1.17 26.66 0.44
N ASP A 228 -1.82 26.11 -0.59
CA ASP A 228 -3.21 26.44 -0.92
C ASP A 228 -4.13 25.89 0.19
N MET A 229 -5.12 26.65 0.64
CA MET A 229 -5.93 26.37 1.86
C MET A 229 -6.64 25.01 1.86
#